data_AF-A0A9Y2DFD2-F1
#
_entry.id   AF-A0A9Y2DFD2-F1
#
_cell.length_a   1.000
_cell.length_b   1.000
_cell.length_c   1.000
_cell.angle_alpha   90.00
_cell.angle_beta   90.00
_cell.angle_gamma   90.00
#
_symmetry.space_group_name_H-M   'P 1'
#
loop_
_entity.id
_entity.type
_entity.pdbx_description
1 polymer ?
#
loop_
_entity_poly.entity_id
_entity_poly.type
_entity_poly.pdbx_seq_one_letter_code
_entity_poly.pdbx_strand_id
1 'polypeptide(L)'
;MKRTVATMVAIAALGSGLAGCGGKDQISMEESLSIAALSQDSDTYKNEFALAIQELSGKDDCQAEVMREGGGFSRVTGDSFYFIYCGKPINAAHRWYYNPLNGHLSRIKAEM
;
A
#
# COMPACT_ATOMS: atom_id res chain seq x y z
N MET A 1 1.83 -26.28 56.22
CA MET A 1 0.83 -25.79 55.26
C MET A 1 1.17 -24.35 54.89
N LYS A 2 1.71 -24.09 53.69
CA LYS A 2 1.92 -22.73 53.17
C LYS A 2 1.06 -22.58 51.91
N ARG A 3 0.14 -21.62 51.94
CA ARG A 3 -0.79 -21.30 50.86
C ARG A 3 -0.07 -20.46 49.80
N THR A 4 -0.33 -20.85 48.57
CA THR A 4 -0.16 -20.18 47.28
C THR A 4 -0.42 -18.67 47.31
N VAL A 5 0.41 -17.86 46.64
CA VAL A 5 -0.05 -16.86 45.67
C VAL A 5 1.00 -16.75 44.57
N ALA A 6 0.58 -17.00 43.34
CA ALA A 6 1.36 -16.83 42.13
C ALA A 6 0.84 -15.62 41.35
N THR A 7 1.76 -14.93 40.69
CA THR A 7 1.61 -14.26 39.38
C THR A 7 0.77 -12.98 39.32
N MET A 8 1.42 -11.84 39.02
CA MET A 8 1.40 -11.21 37.69
C MET A 8 2.19 -9.90 37.74
N VAL A 9 3.39 -9.89 37.16
CA VAL A 9 4.06 -8.66 36.75
C VAL A 9 3.49 -8.31 35.37
N ALA A 10 2.64 -7.29 35.31
CA ALA A 10 2.23 -6.69 34.05
C ALA A 10 3.41 -5.89 33.49
N ILE A 11 4.10 -6.45 32.50
CA ILE A 11 5.09 -5.73 31.70
C ILE A 11 4.29 -4.82 30.77
N ALA A 12 4.27 -3.52 31.08
CA ALA A 12 3.85 -2.50 30.15
C ALA A 12 4.94 -2.41 29.05
N ALA A 13 4.76 -3.20 27.98
CA ALA A 13 5.49 -2.97 26.75
C ALA A 13 4.89 -1.72 26.08
N LEU A 14 5.51 -0.56 26.37
CA LEU A 14 5.38 0.62 25.53
C LEU A 14 5.99 0.27 24.17
N GLY A 15 5.12 -0.25 23.29
CA GLY A 15 5.43 -0.50 21.90
C GLY A 15 5.79 0.81 21.21
N SER A 16 7.05 0.88 20.81
CA SER A 16 7.53 1.23 19.48
C SER A 16 7.02 2.53 18.85
N GLY A 17 7.96 3.44 18.58
CA GLY A 17 7.76 4.48 17.58
C GLY A 17 8.82 5.56 17.65
N LEU A 18 10.01 5.24 17.15
CA LEU A 18 11.09 6.19 16.90
C LEU A 18 10.54 7.43 16.19
N ALA A 19 10.74 8.59 16.80
CA ALA A 19 10.75 9.86 16.09
C ALA A 19 11.94 9.84 15.13
N GLY A 20 11.68 9.47 13.87
CA GLY A 20 12.63 9.54 12.77
C GLY A 20 12.01 10.38 11.65
N CYS A 21 12.47 11.62 11.52
CA CYS A 21 12.33 12.35 10.28
C CYS A 21 13.17 11.62 9.22
N GLY A 22 12.52 10.93 8.29
CA GLY A 22 13.14 10.25 7.16
C GLY A 22 12.01 9.75 6.27
N GLY A 23 12.11 9.97 4.95
CA GLY A 23 11.06 9.59 4.00
C GLY A 23 10.61 8.16 4.21
N LYS A 24 9.33 7.87 3.94
CA LYS A 24 8.82 6.49 4.04
C LYS A 24 9.74 5.58 3.23
N ASP A 25 10.37 4.62 3.90
CA ASP A 25 11.10 3.55 3.22
C ASP A 25 10.10 2.84 2.30
N GLN A 26 10.48 2.67 1.02
CA GLN A 26 9.70 1.88 0.08
C GLN A 26 9.46 0.48 0.65
N ILE A 27 8.26 -0.05 0.44
CA ILE A 27 7.98 -1.43 0.83
C ILE A 27 8.81 -2.41 0.00
N SER A 28 8.99 -3.62 0.53
CA SER A 28 9.77 -4.64 -0.17
C SER A 28 9.11 -5.07 -1.48
N MET A 29 9.91 -5.65 -2.39
CA MET A 29 9.36 -6.23 -3.63
C MET A 29 8.41 -7.39 -3.34
N GLU A 30 8.70 -8.20 -2.32
CA GLU A 30 7.82 -9.29 -1.87
C GLU A 30 6.45 -8.75 -1.44
N GLU A 31 6.44 -7.67 -0.65
CA GLU A 31 5.21 -7.01 -0.24
C GLU A 31 4.46 -6.40 -1.42
N SER A 32 5.19 -5.78 -2.35
CA SER A 32 4.63 -5.21 -3.57
C SER A 32 3.97 -6.26 -4.45
N LEU A 33 4.58 -7.45 -4.60
CA LEU A 33 4.01 -8.60 -5.30
C LEU A 33 2.76 -9.14 -4.61
N SER A 34 2.74 -9.15 -3.27
CA SER A 34 1.57 -9.55 -2.49
C SER A 34 0.39 -8.60 -2.72
N ILE A 35 0.63 -7.29 -2.74
CA ILE A 35 -0.42 -6.30 -3.03
C ILE A 35 -0.84 -6.40 -4.50
N ALA A 36 0.10 -6.56 -5.44
CA ALA A 36 -0.19 -6.70 -6.86
C ALA A 36 -1.12 -7.89 -7.15
N ALA A 37 -0.96 -8.99 -6.41
CA ALA A 37 -1.80 -10.18 -6.53
C ALA A 37 -3.28 -9.97 -6.16
N LEU A 38 -3.61 -8.86 -5.48
CA LEU A 38 -5.00 -8.50 -5.19
C LEU A 38 -5.73 -7.89 -6.40
N SER A 39 -4.97 -7.46 -7.43
CA SER A 39 -5.48 -6.78 -8.61
C SER A 39 -6.25 -7.72 -9.53
N GLN A 40 -7.31 -7.22 -10.17
CA GLN A 40 -8.18 -7.99 -11.06
C GLN A 40 -7.42 -8.69 -12.21
N ASP A 41 -6.42 -8.03 -12.78
CA ASP A 41 -5.64 -8.53 -13.93
C ASP A 41 -4.21 -8.96 -13.51
N SER A 42 -4.04 -9.38 -12.25
CA SER A 42 -2.73 -9.80 -11.72
C SER A 42 -2.14 -10.99 -12.48
N ASP A 43 -2.95 -11.92 -13.00
CA ASP A 43 -2.47 -13.01 -13.84
C ASP A 43 -1.70 -12.54 -15.09
N THR A 44 -2.02 -11.32 -15.58
CA THR A 44 -1.36 -10.74 -16.76
C THR A 44 -0.25 -9.76 -16.37
N TYR A 45 -0.46 -8.92 -15.36
CA TYR A 45 0.38 -7.74 -15.08
C TYR A 45 0.96 -7.68 -13.66
N LYS A 46 1.03 -8.80 -12.92
CA LYS A 46 1.46 -8.78 -11.51
C LYS A 46 2.82 -8.11 -11.30
N ASN A 47 3.79 -8.34 -12.17
CA ASN A 47 5.15 -7.81 -11.98
C ASN A 47 5.18 -6.30 -12.24
N GLU A 48 4.49 -5.86 -13.28
CA GLU A 48 4.29 -4.47 -13.67
C GLU A 48 3.60 -3.69 -12.53
N PHE A 49 2.52 -4.27 -11.99
CA PHE A 49 1.83 -3.73 -10.83
C PHE A 49 2.72 -3.67 -9.59
N ALA A 50 3.52 -4.71 -9.32
CA ALA A 50 4.42 -4.72 -8.17
C ALA A 50 5.49 -3.62 -8.26
N LEU A 51 6.07 -3.41 -9.45
CA LEU A 51 7.01 -2.31 -9.67
C LEU A 51 6.36 -0.95 -9.41
N ALA A 52 5.14 -0.76 -9.91
CA ALA A 52 4.39 0.47 -9.71
C ALA A 52 4.01 0.68 -8.23
N ILE A 53 3.56 -0.36 -7.52
CA ILE A 53 3.26 -0.31 -6.08
C ILE A 53 4.52 0.04 -5.28
N GLN A 54 5.65 -0.57 -5.60
CA GLN A 54 6.91 -0.29 -4.94
C GLN A 54 7.31 1.18 -5.13
N GLU A 55 7.25 1.67 -6.38
CA GLU A 55 7.54 3.09 -6.67
C GLU A 55 6.61 4.02 -5.88
N LEU A 56 5.31 3.74 -5.93
CA LEU A 56 4.30 4.55 -5.24
C LEU A 56 4.52 4.54 -3.73
N SER A 57 4.90 3.41 -3.13
CA SER A 57 5.09 3.32 -1.67
C SER A 57 6.16 4.28 -1.12
N GLY A 58 7.10 4.70 -1.95
CA GLY A 58 8.14 5.67 -1.59
C GLY A 58 7.72 7.14 -1.74
N LYS A 59 6.50 7.42 -2.22
CA LYS A 59 5.98 8.78 -2.34
C LYS A 59 5.31 9.19 -1.03
N ASP A 60 5.53 10.44 -0.60
CA ASP A 60 5.06 10.95 0.71
C ASP A 60 3.53 10.83 0.90
N ASP A 61 2.77 10.94 -0.20
CA ASP A 61 1.32 10.88 -0.23
C ASP A 61 0.74 9.47 -0.47
N CYS A 62 1.60 8.45 -0.44
CA CYS A 62 1.22 7.05 -0.59
C CYS A 62 1.42 6.25 0.70
N GLN A 63 0.42 5.45 1.03
CA GLN A 63 0.40 4.53 2.17
C GLN A 63 0.14 3.13 1.63
N ALA A 64 1.07 2.20 1.87
CA ALA A 64 0.97 0.83 1.37
C ALA A 64 -0.22 0.08 1.96
N GLU A 65 -0.62 0.43 3.17
CA GLU A 65 -1.81 -0.10 3.85
C GLU A 65 -3.07 0.18 3.04
N VAL A 66 -3.18 1.38 2.48
CA VAL A 66 -4.32 1.77 1.63
C VAL A 66 -4.32 1.00 0.31
N MET A 67 -3.14 0.83 -0.30
CA MET A 67 -3.01 0.04 -1.53
C MET A 67 -3.44 -1.41 -1.30
N ARG A 68 -3.16 -1.97 -0.12
CA ARG A 68 -3.59 -3.31 0.30
C ARG A 68 -5.11 -3.39 0.55
N GLU A 69 -5.68 -2.42 1.27
CA GLU A 69 -7.13 -2.35 1.53
C GLU A 69 -7.95 -2.15 0.25
N GLY A 70 -7.41 -1.39 -0.69
CA GLY A 70 -8.01 -1.16 -2.01
C GLY A 70 -7.87 -2.34 -2.99
N GLY A 71 -7.15 -3.40 -2.59
CA GLY A 71 -6.96 -4.58 -3.43
C GLY A 71 -6.01 -4.36 -4.63
N GLY A 72 -5.04 -3.45 -4.52
CA GLY A 72 -4.10 -3.17 -5.60
C GLY A 72 -4.70 -2.36 -6.75
N PHE A 73 -4.35 -2.71 -7.99
CA PHE A 73 -4.80 -2.02 -9.20
C PHE A 73 -6.19 -2.50 -9.64
N SER A 74 -7.06 -1.54 -9.96
CA SER A 74 -8.39 -1.78 -10.53
C SER A 74 -8.48 -1.22 -11.94
N ARG A 75 -9.03 -2.00 -12.87
CA ARG A 75 -9.17 -1.57 -14.26
C ARG A 75 -10.18 -0.43 -14.40
N VAL A 76 -9.84 0.59 -15.18
CA VAL A 76 -10.79 1.62 -15.60
C VAL A 76 -11.66 1.05 -16.72
N THR A 77 -12.99 1.02 -16.52
CA THR A 77 -13.92 0.46 -17.51
C THR A 77 -13.79 1.14 -18.86
N GLY A 78 -13.63 0.35 -19.92
CA GLY A 78 -13.49 0.85 -21.30
C GLY A 78 -12.08 1.33 -21.67
N ASP A 79 -11.11 1.23 -20.75
CA ASP A 79 -9.72 1.64 -20.96
C ASP A 79 -8.73 0.49 -20.68
N SER A 80 -7.47 0.70 -21.09
CA SER A 80 -6.28 -0.08 -20.75
C SER A 80 -5.53 0.47 -19.53
N PHE A 81 -5.98 1.57 -18.93
CA PHE A 81 -5.42 2.08 -17.68
C PHE A 81 -6.02 1.40 -16.44
N TYR A 82 -5.21 1.36 -15.39
CA TYR A 82 -5.55 0.89 -14.06
C TYR A 82 -5.41 2.02 -13.08
N PHE A 83 -6.23 2.06 -12.02
CA PHE A 83 -6.04 2.99 -10.93
C PHE A 83 -5.67 2.28 -9.63
N ILE A 84 -4.95 2.99 -8.77
CA ILE A 84 -4.60 2.57 -7.41
C ILE A 84 -4.76 3.74 -6.45
N TYR A 85 -5.27 3.47 -5.25
CA TYR A 85 -5.40 4.46 -4.20
C TYR A 85 -4.18 4.45 -3.29
N CYS A 86 -3.54 5.60 -3.19
CA CYS A 86 -2.39 5.84 -2.32
C CYS A 86 -2.76 6.48 -0.98
N GLY A 87 -3.98 7.00 -0.86
CA GLY A 87 -4.56 7.58 0.35
C GLY A 87 -6.01 7.17 0.48
N LYS A 88 -6.62 7.44 1.64
CA LYS A 88 -7.98 6.98 1.96
C LYS A 88 -8.92 7.04 0.73
N PRO A 89 -9.60 5.93 0.36
CA PRO A 89 -10.33 5.82 -0.91
C PRO A 89 -11.38 6.91 -1.17
N ILE A 90 -11.86 7.57 -0.10
CA ILE A 90 -12.80 8.69 -0.17
C ILE A 90 -12.21 9.95 -0.84
N ASN A 91 -10.88 10.05 -0.94
CA ASN A 91 -10.20 11.19 -1.56
C ASN A 91 -9.55 10.79 -2.90
N ALA A 92 -10.28 11.06 -3.99
CA ALA A 92 -9.81 10.80 -5.35
C ALA A 92 -8.52 11.56 -5.73
N ALA A 93 -8.11 12.59 -4.96
CA ALA A 93 -6.85 13.30 -5.18
C ALA A 93 -5.59 12.42 -4.97
N HIS A 94 -5.74 11.27 -4.29
CA HIS A 94 -4.68 10.30 -4.07
C HIS A 94 -4.80 9.07 -4.98
N ARG A 95 -5.54 9.19 -6.09
CA ARG A 95 -5.64 8.14 -7.11
C ARG A 95 -4.54 8.31 -8.15
N TRP A 96 -3.81 7.24 -8.40
CA TRP A 96 -2.83 7.14 -9.47
C TRP A 96 -3.38 6.30 -10.60
N TYR A 97 -2.98 6.61 -11.83
CA TYR A 97 -3.29 5.87 -13.05
C TYR A 97 -2.02 5.24 -13.59
N TYR A 98 -2.11 3.97 -13.96
CA TYR A 98 -1.01 3.16 -14.45
C TYR A 98 -1.37 2.50 -15.77
N ASN A 99 -0.43 2.52 -16.71
CA ASN A 99 -0.51 1.74 -17.94
C ASN A 99 0.58 0.66 -17.93
N PRO A 100 0.23 -0.63 -17.78
CA PRO A 100 1.21 -1.70 -17.75
C PRO A 100 1.90 -1.91 -19.12
N LEU A 101 1.32 -1.45 -20.22
CA LEU A 101 1.90 -1.64 -21.56
C LEU A 101 3.16 -0.80 -21.77
N ASN A 102 3.31 0.30 -21.02
CA ASN A 102 4.47 1.20 -21.14
C ASN A 102 5.05 1.64 -19.78
N GLY A 103 4.54 1.10 -18.67
CA GLY A 103 5.00 1.42 -17.32
C GLY A 103 4.69 2.84 -16.85
N HIS A 104 3.79 3.57 -17.52
CA HIS A 104 3.56 4.97 -17.21
C HIS A 104 2.65 5.14 -15.97
N LEU A 105 3.18 5.81 -14.94
CA LEU A 105 2.43 6.27 -13.77
C LEU A 105 2.11 7.77 -13.88
N SER A 106 0.84 8.12 -13.70
CA SER A 106 0.40 9.52 -13.69
C SER A 106 -0.63 9.76 -12.60
N ARG A 107 -0.56 10.95 -11.98
CA ARG A 107 -1.62 11.45 -11.10
C ARG A 107 -2.46 12.40 -11.94
N ILE A 108 -3.67 12.00 -12.33
CA ILE A 108 -4.61 12.96 -12.91
C ILE A 108 -4.95 13.90 -11.75
N LYS A 109 -4.52 15.17 -11.85
CA LYS A 109 -5.14 16.23 -11.05
C LYS A 109 -6.60 16.17 -11.44
N ALA A 110 -7.46 15.72 -10.53
CA ALA A 110 -8.89 15.89 -10.70
C ALA A 110 -9.12 17.40 -10.82
N GLU A 111 -9.12 17.91 -12.05
CA GLU A 111 -9.86 19.12 -12.39
C GLU A 111 -11.32 18.72 -12.15
N MET A 112 -11.78 18.96 -10.93
CA MET A 112 -13.19 19.22 -10.67
C MET A 112 -13.48 20.65 -11.07
#